data_AF-A0A2N7GAP3-F1
#
_entry.id   AF-A0A2N7GAP3-F1
#
_cell.length_a   1.000
_cell.length_b   1.000
_cell.length_c   1.000
_cell.angle_alpha   90.00
_cell.angle_beta   90.00
_cell.angle_gamma   90.00
#
_symmetry.space_group_name_H-M   'P 1'
#
loop_
_entity.id
_entity.type
_entity.pdbx_description
1 polymer ?
#
loop_
_entity_poly.entity_id
_entity_poly.type
_entity_poly.pdbx_seq_one_letter_code
_entity_poly.pdbx_strand_id
1 'polypeptide(L)'
;MVDVNSLLTPISDDKPCGTYLKLDRSAYRGLRNAYNSAQSSFRQLIETPDASNNLELQELNHGHWEELRNETQKALETQTKDLEILGWYITSQLFSREPFSNFSLSIEVLSQLVESYWANLNPLLPEAKRKGSDEKAIEQEVAEFRLKPLLQLVGESPDSTAIFMPLQMLPLVGEITFSDYLIAERNGALAEVKQNALSQFSSEVHETLNQLSMAYQHFSTAEKLIVEQCQKISVSPVSFKFVKGNIEDFVNAIKFLVGEKFATWPLDSNYATAAPDEASAPELDSNNAGPSTQAQTQNDFSAPVQHPSTSSSTPVVNPTQNSSALLTQEISGRDQAFQELRKISDYFKQAEPHSPISFLLERAIRWGYLSLPELLEEMVGKDTQMLQHINQLTGMDNLEQTELGSVQVHTKPNTSFTTIKASSDSNNLNSATATASPDSASNNTTPANTQTNTETQPSQASGSVTAFEW
;
A
#
# COMPACT_ATOMS: atom_id res chain seq x y z
N MET A 1 -22.45 -4.51 -10.72
CA MET A 1 -21.33 -4.67 -11.64
C MET A 1 -21.15 -3.36 -12.39
N VAL A 2 -19.91 -2.94 -12.64
CA VAL A 2 -19.60 -1.73 -13.44
C VAL A 2 -20.12 -1.91 -14.87
N ASP A 3 -20.91 -0.95 -15.36
CA ASP A 3 -21.35 -0.90 -16.76
C ASP A 3 -20.44 0.06 -17.55
N VAL A 4 -19.46 -0.52 -18.25
CA VAL A 4 -18.48 0.21 -19.05
C VAL A 4 -19.17 1.04 -20.14
N ASN A 5 -20.21 0.50 -20.80
CA ASN A 5 -20.89 1.20 -21.89
C ASN A 5 -21.67 2.42 -21.38
N SER A 6 -22.35 2.29 -20.24
CA SER A 6 -23.03 3.40 -19.58
C SER A 6 -22.05 4.54 -19.28
N LEU A 7 -20.89 4.21 -18.70
CA LEU A 7 -19.86 5.19 -18.32
C LEU A 7 -19.17 5.86 -19.52
N LEU A 8 -19.14 5.22 -20.68
CA LEU A 8 -18.55 5.77 -21.92
C LEU A 8 -19.53 6.55 -22.79
N THR A 9 -20.84 6.42 -22.53
CA THR A 9 -21.87 7.14 -23.28
C THR A 9 -21.65 8.66 -23.14
N PRO A 10 -21.62 9.43 -24.25
CA PRO A 10 -21.51 10.88 -24.21
C PRO A 10 -22.57 11.51 -23.30
N ILE A 11 -22.20 12.54 -22.53
CA ILE A 11 -23.17 13.26 -21.68
C ILE A 11 -24.24 13.96 -22.52
N SER A 12 -23.83 14.58 -23.62
CA SER A 12 -24.72 15.16 -24.63
C SER A 12 -23.99 15.29 -25.97
N ASP A 13 -24.75 15.52 -27.05
CA ASP A 13 -24.20 15.70 -28.41
C ASP A 13 -23.26 16.92 -28.50
N ASP A 14 -23.56 18.00 -27.77
CA ASP A 14 -22.77 19.24 -27.77
C ASP A 14 -21.59 19.22 -26.80
N LYS A 15 -21.71 18.45 -25.70
CA LYS A 15 -20.70 18.34 -24.64
C LYS A 15 -20.52 16.88 -24.26
N PRO A 16 -19.82 16.08 -25.08
CA PRO A 16 -19.66 14.64 -24.82
C PRO A 16 -19.03 14.34 -23.46
N CYS A 17 -18.16 15.23 -22.95
CA CYS A 17 -17.54 15.11 -21.63
C CYS A 17 -18.24 15.90 -20.52
N GLY A 18 -19.38 16.54 -20.81
CA GLY A 18 -20.12 17.33 -19.84
C GLY A 18 -19.34 18.54 -19.33
N THR A 19 -19.47 18.85 -18.03
CA THR A 19 -18.87 20.05 -17.41
C THR A 19 -17.79 19.69 -16.40
N TYR A 20 -16.81 20.59 -16.23
CA TYR A 20 -15.84 20.47 -15.15
C TYR A 20 -16.48 20.85 -13.81
N LEU A 21 -16.87 19.84 -13.02
CA LEU A 21 -17.72 20.03 -11.85
C LEU A 21 -17.10 20.90 -10.75
N LYS A 22 -15.77 21.00 -10.62
CA LYS A 22 -15.15 21.93 -9.67
C LYS A 22 -15.55 23.41 -9.87
N LEU A 23 -16.04 23.77 -11.06
CA LEU A 23 -16.60 25.10 -11.32
C LEU A 23 -18.04 25.24 -10.80
N ASP A 24 -18.77 24.14 -10.70
CA ASP A 24 -20.06 24.06 -10.00
C ASP A 24 -19.82 23.65 -8.53
N ARG A 25 -19.62 24.66 -7.69
CA ARG A 25 -19.37 24.46 -6.25
C ARG A 25 -20.46 23.62 -5.57
N SER A 26 -21.69 23.67 -6.04
CA SER A 26 -22.81 22.95 -5.41
C SER A 26 -22.74 21.46 -5.73
N ALA A 27 -22.58 21.10 -7.00
CA ALA A 27 -22.46 19.71 -7.46
C ALA A 27 -21.18 19.05 -6.92
N TYR A 28 -20.03 19.73 -7.00
CA TYR A 28 -18.75 19.16 -6.57
C TYR A 28 -18.65 18.98 -5.05
N ARG A 29 -19.30 19.82 -4.25
CA ARG A 29 -19.24 19.71 -2.78
C ARG A 29 -19.83 18.40 -2.28
N GLY A 30 -20.91 17.90 -2.88
CA GLY A 30 -21.50 16.61 -2.53
C GLY A 30 -20.51 15.46 -2.74
N LEU A 31 -19.95 15.38 -3.96
CA LEU A 31 -18.92 14.39 -4.31
C LEU A 31 -17.71 14.44 -3.39
N ARG A 32 -17.19 15.65 -3.11
CA ARG A 32 -16.02 15.85 -2.24
C ARG A 32 -16.32 15.43 -0.80
N ASN A 33 -17.52 15.70 -0.30
CA ASN A 33 -17.93 15.25 1.03
C ASN A 33 -18.00 13.73 1.10
N ALA A 34 -18.64 13.07 0.14
CA ALA A 34 -18.68 11.60 0.08
C ALA A 34 -17.28 10.98 0.04
N TYR A 35 -16.37 11.56 -0.75
CA TYR A 35 -14.98 11.12 -0.81
C TYR A 35 -14.27 11.25 0.54
N ASN A 36 -14.44 12.40 1.21
CA ASN A 36 -13.85 12.62 2.53
C ASN A 36 -14.41 11.65 3.57
N SER A 37 -15.73 11.42 3.58
CA SER A 37 -16.37 10.46 4.49
C SER A 37 -15.82 9.05 4.30
N ALA A 38 -15.69 8.59 3.05
CA ALA A 38 -15.13 7.29 2.72
C ALA A 38 -13.67 7.13 3.18
N GLN A 39 -12.83 8.14 2.93
CA GLN A 39 -11.44 8.16 3.39
C GLN A 39 -11.33 8.19 4.92
N SER A 40 -12.15 9.00 5.59
CA SER A 40 -12.15 9.12 7.05
C SER A 40 -12.62 7.84 7.73
N SER A 41 -13.70 7.20 7.25
CA SER A 41 -14.15 5.92 7.81
C SER A 41 -13.15 4.80 7.54
N PHE A 42 -12.48 4.80 6.38
CA PHE A 42 -11.48 3.79 6.07
C PHE A 42 -10.26 3.92 6.98
N ARG A 43 -9.78 5.16 7.19
CA ARG A 43 -8.70 5.42 8.15
C ARG A 43 -9.09 4.97 9.56
N GLN A 44 -10.30 5.33 10.01
CA GLN A 44 -10.80 4.90 11.31
C GLN A 44 -10.86 3.37 11.44
N LEU A 45 -11.27 2.67 10.38
CA LEU A 45 -11.30 1.21 10.33
C LEU A 45 -9.91 0.60 10.47
N ILE A 46 -8.90 1.14 9.77
CA ILE A 46 -7.54 0.59 9.79
C ILE A 46 -6.79 0.93 11.09
N GLU A 47 -6.99 2.12 11.65
CA GLU A 47 -6.29 2.59 12.84
C GLU A 47 -6.87 2.03 14.15
N THR A 48 -8.11 1.50 14.12
CA THR A 48 -8.75 0.93 15.31
C THR A 48 -8.26 -0.50 15.57
N PRO A 49 -7.68 -0.79 16.75
CA PRO A 49 -7.35 -2.17 17.13
C PRO A 49 -8.60 -3.05 17.13
N ASP A 50 -8.46 -4.29 16.66
CA ASP A 50 -9.56 -5.27 16.58
C ASP A 50 -10.79 -4.80 15.77
N ALA A 51 -10.61 -3.85 14.84
CA ALA A 51 -11.69 -3.37 13.97
C ALA A 51 -12.35 -4.47 13.14
N SER A 52 -11.65 -5.58 12.89
CA SER A 52 -12.20 -6.80 12.28
C SER A 52 -13.36 -7.41 13.07
N ASN A 53 -13.49 -7.09 14.36
CA ASN A 53 -14.60 -7.52 15.22
C ASN A 53 -15.64 -6.40 15.46
N ASN A 54 -15.39 -5.19 14.95
CA ASN A 54 -16.29 -4.05 15.10
C ASN A 54 -17.18 -3.90 13.86
N LEU A 55 -18.33 -4.58 13.91
CA LEU A 55 -19.30 -4.58 12.80
C LEU A 55 -19.80 -3.16 12.46
N GLU A 56 -19.97 -2.28 13.45
CA GLU A 56 -20.45 -0.91 13.23
C GLU A 56 -19.44 -0.10 12.39
N LEU A 57 -18.14 -0.22 12.67
CA LEU A 57 -17.11 0.43 11.87
C LEU A 57 -17.03 -0.12 10.45
N GLN A 58 -17.21 -1.43 10.28
CA GLN A 58 -17.21 -2.08 8.97
C GLN A 58 -18.41 -1.64 8.13
N GLU A 59 -19.61 -1.64 8.72
CA GLU A 59 -20.84 -1.19 8.07
C GLU A 59 -20.78 0.30 7.72
N LEU A 60 -20.26 1.14 8.62
CA LEU A 60 -20.07 2.57 8.37
C LEU A 60 -19.11 2.79 7.19
N ASN A 61 -17.97 2.11 7.19
CA ASN A 61 -17.01 2.20 6.09
C ASN A 61 -17.63 1.74 4.77
N HIS A 62 -18.30 0.58 4.78
CA HIS A 62 -18.98 0.05 3.60
C HIS A 62 -20.02 1.05 3.05
N GLY A 63 -20.84 1.63 3.93
CA GLY A 63 -21.85 2.63 3.58
C GLY A 63 -21.26 3.88 2.92
N HIS A 64 -20.17 4.43 3.46
CA HIS A 64 -19.54 5.62 2.86
C HIS A 64 -18.88 5.32 1.50
N TRP A 65 -18.25 4.15 1.33
CA TRP A 65 -17.71 3.77 0.02
C TRP A 65 -18.81 3.48 -1.00
N GLU A 66 -19.95 2.95 -0.57
CA GLU A 66 -21.14 2.80 -1.40
C GLU A 66 -21.72 4.15 -1.82
N GLU A 67 -21.84 5.10 -0.90
CA GLU A 67 -22.28 6.46 -1.21
C GLU A 67 -21.35 7.12 -2.23
N LEU A 68 -20.02 7.07 -2.00
CA LEU A 68 -19.04 7.60 -2.94
C LEU A 68 -19.18 6.97 -4.32
N ARG A 69 -19.30 5.64 -4.38
CA ARG A 69 -19.45 4.90 -5.64
C ARG A 69 -20.69 5.33 -6.41
N ASN A 70 -21.82 5.47 -5.73
CA ASN A 70 -23.09 5.84 -6.36
C ASN A 70 -23.07 7.30 -6.85
N GLU A 71 -22.55 8.23 -6.05
CA GLU A 71 -22.47 9.63 -6.42
C GLU A 71 -21.48 9.85 -7.59
N THR A 72 -20.31 9.20 -7.55
CA THR A 72 -19.34 9.29 -8.64
C THR A 72 -19.85 8.62 -9.92
N GLN A 73 -20.50 7.46 -9.85
CA GLN A 73 -21.15 6.83 -11.00
C GLN A 73 -22.18 7.76 -11.64
N LYS A 74 -23.10 8.30 -10.83
CA LYS A 74 -24.14 9.22 -11.30
C LYS A 74 -23.52 10.45 -11.97
N ALA A 75 -22.48 11.04 -11.38
CA ALA A 75 -21.77 12.16 -11.98
C ALA A 75 -21.12 11.79 -13.32
N LEU A 76 -20.47 10.62 -13.39
CA LEU A 76 -19.80 10.12 -14.60
C LEU A 76 -20.78 9.79 -15.73
N GLU A 77 -21.98 9.32 -15.41
CA GLU A 77 -23.01 8.97 -16.41
C GLU A 77 -23.80 10.19 -16.91
N THR A 78 -23.99 11.21 -16.07
CA THR A 78 -24.98 12.27 -16.35
C THR A 78 -24.45 13.69 -16.43
N GLN A 79 -23.24 13.96 -15.93
CA GLN A 79 -22.77 15.33 -15.75
C GLN A 79 -21.36 15.58 -16.29
N THR A 80 -20.44 14.61 -16.19
CA THR A 80 -19.03 14.85 -16.52
C THR A 80 -18.29 13.57 -16.90
N LYS A 81 -17.28 13.68 -17.76
CA LYS A 81 -16.21 12.66 -17.89
C LYS A 81 -14.95 13.30 -17.31
N ASP A 82 -14.63 12.98 -16.06
CA ASP A 82 -13.57 13.64 -15.28
C ASP A 82 -12.62 12.62 -14.66
N LEU A 83 -11.31 12.80 -14.87
CA LEU A 83 -10.27 11.89 -14.40
C LEU A 83 -10.15 11.82 -12.87
N GLU A 84 -10.42 12.90 -12.14
CA GLU A 84 -10.37 12.90 -10.67
C GLU A 84 -11.54 12.07 -10.12
N ILE A 85 -12.74 12.34 -10.61
CA ILE A 85 -13.96 11.65 -10.19
C ILE A 85 -13.90 10.18 -10.59
N LEU A 86 -13.36 9.86 -11.77
CA LEU A 86 -13.12 8.49 -12.20
C LEU A 86 -12.10 7.79 -11.30
N GLY A 87 -11.03 8.47 -10.87
CA GLY A 87 -10.08 7.92 -9.90
C GLY A 87 -10.75 7.54 -8.57
N TRP A 88 -11.68 8.37 -8.08
CA TRP A 88 -12.48 8.05 -6.90
C TRP A 88 -13.42 6.87 -7.13
N TYR A 89 -14.08 6.82 -8.28
CA TYR A 89 -14.94 5.71 -8.67
C TYR A 89 -14.18 4.39 -8.75
N ILE A 90 -13.01 4.37 -9.41
CA ILE A 90 -12.12 3.20 -9.51
C ILE A 90 -11.75 2.72 -8.11
N THR A 91 -11.29 3.61 -7.24
CA THR A 91 -10.89 3.27 -5.87
C THR A 91 -12.06 2.67 -5.08
N SER A 92 -13.26 3.23 -5.24
CA SER A 92 -14.46 2.75 -4.54
C SER A 92 -14.89 1.33 -4.94
N GLN A 93 -14.43 0.82 -6.09
CA GLN A 93 -14.76 -0.55 -6.53
C GLN A 93 -14.09 -1.61 -5.67
N LEU A 94 -12.94 -1.31 -5.05
CA LEU A 94 -12.24 -2.23 -4.15
C LEU A 94 -13.05 -2.51 -2.86
N PHE A 95 -14.10 -1.72 -2.60
CA PHE A 95 -15.02 -1.90 -1.46
C PHE A 95 -16.39 -2.47 -1.89
N SER A 96 -16.51 -2.90 -3.14
CA SER A 96 -17.71 -3.55 -3.66
C SER A 96 -17.72 -5.05 -3.32
N ARG A 97 -18.84 -5.73 -3.61
CA ARG A 97 -18.97 -7.18 -3.41
C ARG A 97 -18.09 -8.02 -4.35
N GLU A 98 -17.75 -7.47 -5.52
CA GLU A 98 -16.92 -8.11 -6.54
C GLU A 98 -15.74 -7.19 -6.87
N PRO A 99 -14.80 -7.01 -5.92
CA PRO A 99 -13.84 -5.92 -5.95
C PRO A 99 -12.93 -5.97 -7.17
N PHE A 100 -12.36 -7.14 -7.50
CA PHE A 100 -11.41 -7.26 -8.61
C PHE A 100 -12.06 -7.05 -9.98
N SER A 101 -13.25 -7.63 -10.21
CA SER A 101 -13.96 -7.47 -11.48
C SER A 101 -14.39 -6.01 -11.71
N ASN A 102 -15.02 -5.40 -10.71
CA ASN A 102 -15.45 -4.01 -10.80
C ASN A 102 -14.25 -3.06 -10.93
N PHE A 103 -13.16 -3.32 -10.20
CA PHE A 103 -11.92 -2.55 -10.30
C PHE A 103 -11.35 -2.61 -11.72
N SER A 104 -11.17 -3.81 -12.26
CA SER A 104 -10.70 -4.02 -13.64
C SER A 104 -11.54 -3.26 -14.67
N LEU A 105 -12.87 -3.45 -14.67
CA LEU A 105 -13.80 -2.78 -15.58
C LEU A 105 -13.78 -1.25 -15.43
N SER A 106 -13.61 -0.73 -14.21
CA SER A 106 -13.53 0.72 -14.01
C SER A 106 -12.24 1.34 -14.56
N ILE A 107 -11.13 0.58 -14.62
CA ILE A 107 -9.87 1.02 -15.25
C ILE A 107 -9.97 0.91 -16.78
N GLU A 108 -10.73 -0.06 -17.29
CA GLU A 108 -11.05 -0.13 -18.71
C GLU A 108 -11.69 1.20 -19.17
N VAL A 109 -12.66 1.73 -18.41
CA VAL A 109 -13.26 3.04 -18.65
C VAL A 109 -12.22 4.15 -18.71
N LEU A 110 -11.21 4.16 -17.82
CA LEU A 110 -10.12 5.14 -17.87
C LEU A 110 -9.37 5.08 -19.20
N SER A 111 -8.96 3.89 -19.65
CA SER A 111 -8.25 3.73 -20.92
C SER A 111 -9.09 4.21 -22.11
N GLN A 112 -10.37 3.82 -22.17
CA GLN A 112 -11.27 4.18 -23.27
C GLN A 112 -11.67 5.66 -23.27
N LEU A 113 -11.79 6.30 -22.09
CA LEU A 113 -12.04 7.75 -22.00
C LEU A 113 -10.83 8.55 -22.48
N VAL A 114 -9.61 8.14 -22.12
CA VAL A 114 -8.39 8.78 -22.64
C VAL A 114 -8.32 8.62 -24.16
N GLU A 115 -8.61 7.44 -24.69
CA GLU A 115 -8.59 7.19 -26.14
C GLU A 115 -9.62 8.05 -26.89
N SER A 116 -10.87 8.03 -26.42
CA SER A 116 -12.01 8.58 -27.17
C SER A 116 -12.21 10.07 -26.97
N TYR A 117 -11.84 10.60 -25.80
CA TYR A 117 -12.29 11.92 -25.35
C TYR A 117 -11.17 12.86 -24.90
N TRP A 118 -9.89 12.51 -25.07
CA TRP A 118 -8.73 13.27 -24.56
C TRP A 118 -8.87 14.79 -24.67
N ALA A 119 -9.25 15.31 -25.84
CA ALA A 119 -9.32 16.75 -26.09
C ALA A 119 -10.28 17.48 -25.13
N ASN A 120 -11.43 16.88 -24.83
CA ASN A 120 -12.52 17.48 -24.06
C ASN A 120 -12.65 16.92 -22.64
N LEU A 121 -11.84 15.94 -22.28
CA LEU A 121 -11.89 15.26 -20.99
C LEU A 121 -11.62 16.25 -19.85
N ASN A 122 -12.41 16.15 -18.77
CA ASN A 122 -12.19 16.93 -17.56
C ASN A 122 -11.12 16.24 -16.68
N PRO A 123 -10.38 16.97 -15.83
CA PRO A 123 -10.43 18.42 -15.61
C PRO A 123 -10.03 19.25 -16.83
N LEU A 124 -10.85 20.23 -17.20
CA LEU A 124 -10.53 21.17 -18.28
C LEU A 124 -10.22 22.55 -17.70
N LEU A 125 -9.00 23.05 -17.93
CA LEU A 125 -8.61 24.38 -17.46
C LEU A 125 -9.46 25.46 -18.16
N PRO A 126 -10.19 26.30 -17.40
CA PRO A 126 -11.05 27.33 -17.98
C PRO A 126 -10.25 28.33 -18.82
N GLU A 127 -10.81 28.76 -19.95
CA GLU A 127 -10.16 29.68 -20.89
C GLU A 127 -9.61 30.95 -20.22
N ALA A 128 -10.41 31.57 -19.34
CA ALA A 128 -10.03 32.77 -18.61
C ALA A 128 -8.85 32.58 -17.63
N LYS A 129 -8.45 31.33 -17.35
CA LYS A 129 -7.31 31.00 -16.47
C LYS A 129 -6.06 30.57 -17.23
N ARG A 130 -6.13 30.39 -18.56
CA ARG A 130 -5.01 29.98 -19.40
C ARG A 130 -4.05 31.15 -19.59
N LYS A 131 -2.75 30.88 -19.47
CA LYS A 131 -1.68 31.89 -19.52
C LYS A 131 -0.69 31.66 -20.68
N GLY A 132 -0.83 30.56 -21.41
CA GLY A 132 0.02 30.26 -22.56
C GLY A 132 0.05 31.40 -23.58
N SER A 133 1.25 31.71 -24.09
CA SER A 133 1.48 32.77 -25.06
C SER A 133 1.03 32.43 -26.48
N ASP A 134 0.90 31.13 -26.77
CA ASP A 134 0.45 30.58 -28.05
C ASP A 134 -0.40 29.32 -27.82
N GLU A 135 -0.94 28.77 -28.91
CA GLU A 135 -1.81 27.58 -28.88
C GLU A 135 -1.14 26.37 -28.25
N LYS A 136 0.14 26.12 -28.56
CA LYS A 136 0.90 25.00 -28.00
C LYS A 136 1.08 25.15 -26.49
N ALA A 137 1.46 26.34 -26.01
CA ALA A 137 1.63 26.61 -24.58
C ALA A 137 0.29 26.46 -23.83
N ILE A 138 -0.82 26.84 -24.44
CA ILE A 138 -2.16 26.62 -23.89
C ILE A 138 -2.49 25.12 -23.81
N GLU A 139 -2.23 24.34 -24.86
CA GLU A 139 -2.46 22.90 -24.86
C GLU A 139 -1.63 22.18 -23.80
N GLN A 140 -0.36 22.58 -23.63
CA GLN A 140 0.52 22.07 -22.58
C GLN A 140 -0.06 22.34 -21.19
N GLU A 141 -0.46 23.59 -20.91
CA GLU A 141 -1.03 23.98 -19.62
C GLU A 141 -2.34 23.22 -19.32
N VAL A 142 -3.19 23.02 -20.33
CA VAL A 142 -4.44 22.25 -20.21
C VAL A 142 -4.15 20.78 -19.92
N ALA A 143 -3.18 20.16 -20.61
CA ALA A 143 -2.82 18.77 -20.40
C ALA A 143 -2.21 18.53 -19.01
N GLU A 144 -1.29 19.39 -18.57
CA GLU A 144 -0.71 19.33 -17.22
C GLU A 144 -1.80 19.46 -16.14
N PHE A 145 -2.73 20.41 -16.32
CA PHE A 145 -3.86 20.59 -15.41
C PHE A 145 -4.77 19.36 -15.35
N ARG A 146 -5.06 18.75 -16.51
CA ARG A 146 -5.88 17.54 -16.63
C ARG A 146 -5.23 16.34 -15.94
N LEU A 147 -3.92 16.20 -16.06
CA LEU A 147 -3.19 15.05 -15.54
C LEU A 147 -2.92 15.13 -14.04
N LYS A 148 -2.82 16.34 -13.46
CA LYS A 148 -2.45 16.50 -12.04
C LYS A 148 -3.32 15.65 -11.08
N PRO A 149 -4.66 15.57 -11.21
CA PRO A 149 -5.45 14.75 -10.28
C PRO A 149 -5.28 13.24 -10.42
N LEU A 150 -4.75 12.73 -11.55
CA LEU A 150 -4.45 11.30 -11.68
C LEU A 150 -3.42 10.83 -10.66
N LEU A 151 -2.54 11.72 -10.18
CA LEU A 151 -1.56 11.40 -9.13
C LEU A 151 -2.21 10.84 -7.86
N GLN A 152 -3.45 11.24 -7.55
CA GLN A 152 -4.17 10.67 -6.42
C GLN A 152 -4.49 9.19 -6.60
N LEU A 153 -4.79 8.76 -7.84
CA LEU A 153 -5.02 7.35 -8.15
C LEU A 153 -3.70 6.60 -8.21
N VAL A 154 -2.75 7.12 -8.99
CA VAL A 154 -1.58 6.34 -9.42
C VAL A 154 -0.35 6.44 -8.51
N GLY A 155 -0.33 7.45 -7.63
CA GLY A 155 0.72 7.71 -6.65
C GLY A 155 2.03 8.27 -7.20
N GLU A 156 2.83 8.83 -6.29
CA GLU A 156 4.22 9.29 -6.52
C GLU A 156 5.25 8.38 -5.84
N SER A 157 4.77 7.39 -5.10
CA SER A 157 5.50 6.35 -4.38
C SER A 157 4.62 5.09 -4.26
N PRO A 158 5.17 3.91 -3.92
CA PRO A 158 4.37 2.69 -3.80
C PRO A 158 3.22 2.78 -2.79
N ASP A 159 3.38 3.59 -1.74
CA ASP A 159 2.47 3.75 -0.61
C ASP A 159 1.50 4.95 -0.73
N SER A 160 1.65 5.77 -1.79
CA SER A 160 0.79 6.95 -2.03
C SER A 160 -0.29 6.73 -3.07
N THR A 161 -0.39 5.54 -3.66
CA THR A 161 -1.49 5.20 -4.60
C THR A 161 -2.81 5.09 -3.84
N ALA A 162 -3.93 5.37 -4.52
CA ALA A 162 -5.25 5.22 -3.89
C ALA A 162 -5.59 3.76 -3.55
N ILE A 163 -4.89 2.79 -4.15
CA ILE A 163 -5.19 1.36 -4.02
C ILE A 163 -4.27 0.64 -3.03
N PHE A 164 -3.14 1.25 -2.63
CA PHE A 164 -2.15 0.61 -1.77
C PHE A 164 -2.74 0.08 -0.46
N MET A 165 -3.44 0.94 0.29
CA MET A 165 -4.08 0.52 1.55
C MET A 165 -5.31 -0.36 1.32
N PRO A 166 -6.25 -0.05 0.40
CA PRO A 166 -7.39 -0.92 0.12
C PRO A 166 -7.02 -2.35 -0.31
N LEU A 167 -5.99 -2.53 -1.14
CA LEU A 167 -5.54 -3.86 -1.57
C LEU A 167 -5.13 -4.74 -0.39
N GLN A 168 -4.52 -4.16 0.66
CA GLN A 168 -4.10 -4.94 1.84
C GLN A 168 -5.28 -5.60 2.57
N MET A 169 -6.49 -5.05 2.45
CA MET A 169 -7.70 -5.59 3.08
C MET A 169 -8.40 -6.66 2.24
N LEU A 170 -7.94 -6.90 1.01
CA LEU A 170 -8.56 -7.87 0.11
C LEU A 170 -7.94 -9.27 0.24
N PRO A 171 -8.75 -10.33 0.05
CA PRO A 171 -8.28 -11.70 0.08
C PRO A 171 -7.37 -12.02 -1.11
N LEU A 172 -6.22 -12.64 -0.81
CA LEU A 172 -5.35 -13.28 -1.80
C LEU A 172 -5.89 -14.67 -2.19
N VAL A 173 -6.23 -15.48 -1.18
CA VAL A 173 -6.68 -16.87 -1.31
C VAL A 173 -7.62 -17.21 -0.15
N GLY A 174 -8.88 -17.54 -0.45
CA GLY A 174 -9.89 -17.78 0.59
C GLY A 174 -10.01 -16.56 1.51
N GLU A 175 -9.90 -16.78 2.82
CA GLU A 175 -9.99 -15.72 3.83
C GLU A 175 -8.64 -15.02 4.11
N ILE A 176 -7.54 -15.46 3.50
CA ILE A 176 -6.20 -14.90 3.76
C ILE A 176 -6.07 -13.59 3.01
N THR A 177 -5.94 -12.48 3.74
CA THR A 177 -5.77 -11.14 3.17
C THR A 177 -4.34 -10.85 2.77
N PHE A 178 -4.14 -9.82 1.96
CA PHE A 178 -2.79 -9.35 1.63
C PHE A 178 -2.06 -8.78 2.86
N SER A 179 -2.79 -8.16 3.79
CA SER A 179 -2.24 -7.76 5.09
C SER A 179 -1.69 -8.95 5.89
N ASP A 180 -2.41 -10.09 5.93
CA ASP A 180 -1.95 -11.30 6.62
C ASP A 180 -0.63 -11.81 6.04
N TYR A 181 -0.51 -11.79 4.71
CA TYR A 181 0.74 -12.14 4.01
C TYR A 181 1.89 -11.20 4.41
N LEU A 182 1.69 -9.88 4.38
CA LEU A 182 2.72 -8.90 4.70
C LEU A 182 3.17 -8.99 6.18
N ILE A 183 2.23 -9.22 7.10
CA ILE A 183 2.53 -9.44 8.52
C ILE A 183 3.36 -10.71 8.69
N ALA A 184 2.98 -11.80 8.01
CA ALA A 184 3.71 -13.06 8.07
C ALA A 184 5.11 -12.98 7.46
N GLU A 185 5.30 -12.19 6.39
CA GLU A 185 6.61 -11.90 5.81
C GLU A 185 7.51 -11.21 6.83
N ARG A 186 7.03 -10.14 7.47
CA ARG A 186 7.79 -9.40 8.50
C ARG A 186 8.16 -10.26 9.71
N ASN A 187 7.26 -11.15 10.12
CA ASN A 187 7.43 -11.96 11.32
C ASN A 187 8.06 -13.34 11.07
N GLY A 188 8.41 -13.67 9.81
CA GLY A 188 9.02 -14.94 9.44
C GLY A 188 8.06 -16.15 9.46
N ALA A 189 6.75 -15.91 9.40
CA ALA A 189 5.69 -16.91 9.49
C ALA A 189 5.08 -17.32 8.12
N LEU A 190 5.72 -16.95 7.00
CA LEU A 190 5.20 -17.23 5.65
C LEU A 190 4.92 -18.71 5.36
N ALA A 191 5.66 -19.63 5.98
CA ALA A 191 5.45 -21.07 5.79
C ALA A 191 4.07 -21.52 6.28
N GLU A 192 3.60 -20.98 7.41
CA GLU A 192 2.29 -21.29 7.99
C GLU A 192 1.16 -20.72 7.12
N VAL A 193 1.27 -19.44 6.74
CA VAL A 193 0.29 -18.79 5.86
C VAL A 193 0.22 -19.49 4.51
N LYS A 194 1.36 -19.91 3.94
CA LYS A 194 1.41 -20.70 2.72
C LYS A 194 0.66 -22.02 2.86
N GLN A 195 0.91 -22.78 3.93
CA GLN A 195 0.22 -24.05 4.17
C GLN A 195 -1.30 -23.85 4.29
N ASN A 196 -1.72 -22.80 5.00
CA ASN A 196 -3.13 -22.43 5.10
C ASN A 196 -3.73 -22.08 3.72
N ALA A 197 -3.06 -21.23 2.93
CA ALA A 197 -3.52 -20.82 1.60
C ALA A 197 -3.70 -22.01 0.65
N LEU A 198 -2.79 -22.99 0.68
CA LEU A 198 -2.88 -24.20 -0.14
C LEU A 198 -4.11 -25.06 0.19
N SER A 199 -4.63 -24.98 1.42
CA SER A 199 -5.85 -25.67 1.85
C SER A 199 -7.13 -24.94 1.44
N GLN A 200 -7.06 -23.62 1.26
CA GLN A 200 -8.19 -22.76 0.89
C GLN A 200 -8.25 -22.48 -0.62
N PHE A 201 -7.29 -22.98 -1.39
CA PHE A 201 -7.23 -22.76 -2.83
C PHE A 201 -8.51 -23.24 -3.54
N SER A 202 -9.08 -22.36 -4.36
CA SER A 202 -10.32 -22.60 -5.10
C SER A 202 -10.20 -22.05 -6.54
N SER A 203 -11.23 -22.28 -7.36
CA SER A 203 -11.33 -21.67 -8.70
C SER A 203 -11.38 -20.14 -8.65
N GLU A 204 -11.78 -19.53 -7.54
CA GLU A 204 -11.85 -18.07 -7.38
C GLU A 204 -10.47 -17.42 -7.51
N VAL A 205 -9.40 -18.12 -7.14
CA VAL A 205 -8.03 -17.63 -7.32
C VAL A 205 -7.71 -17.41 -8.81
N HIS A 206 -8.21 -18.27 -9.69
CA HIS A 206 -8.02 -18.10 -11.14
C HIS A 206 -8.75 -16.87 -11.64
N GLU A 207 -9.99 -16.65 -11.17
CA GLU A 207 -10.78 -15.47 -11.52
C GLU A 207 -10.10 -14.19 -11.03
N THR A 208 -9.65 -14.16 -9.76
CA THR A 208 -8.91 -13.03 -9.20
C THR A 208 -7.64 -12.72 -10.01
N LEU A 209 -6.85 -13.73 -10.38
CA LEU A 209 -5.66 -13.54 -11.22
C LEU A 209 -5.99 -12.99 -12.60
N ASN A 210 -7.09 -13.45 -13.22
CA ASN A 210 -7.56 -12.93 -14.50
C ASN A 210 -7.97 -11.45 -14.39
N GLN A 211 -8.73 -11.09 -13.35
CA GLN A 211 -9.16 -9.71 -13.12
C GLN A 211 -7.99 -8.77 -12.81
N LEU A 212 -7.00 -9.22 -12.02
CA LEU A 212 -5.78 -8.46 -11.76
C LEU A 212 -4.92 -8.28 -13.01
N SER A 213 -4.82 -9.32 -13.85
CA SER A 213 -4.16 -9.23 -15.16
C SER A 213 -4.83 -8.19 -16.04
N MET A 214 -6.15 -8.24 -16.18
CA MET A 214 -6.91 -7.24 -16.95
C MET A 214 -6.71 -5.83 -16.40
N ALA A 215 -6.81 -5.63 -15.08
CA ALA A 215 -6.55 -4.34 -14.44
C ALA A 215 -5.15 -3.79 -14.76
N TYR A 216 -4.12 -4.66 -14.72
CA TYR A 216 -2.75 -4.31 -15.10
C TYR A 216 -2.64 -3.87 -16.57
N GLN A 217 -3.28 -4.63 -17.49
CA GLN A 217 -3.28 -4.31 -18.91
C GLN A 217 -4.05 -3.01 -19.22
N HIS A 218 -5.18 -2.77 -18.55
CA HIS A 218 -5.93 -1.52 -18.71
C HIS A 218 -5.14 -0.31 -18.22
N PHE A 219 -4.44 -0.40 -17.07
CA PHE A 219 -3.54 0.66 -16.64
C PHE A 219 -2.38 0.87 -17.61
N SER A 220 -1.78 -0.20 -18.13
CA SER A 220 -0.70 -0.10 -19.12
C SER A 220 -1.17 0.55 -20.43
N THR A 221 -2.41 0.26 -20.84
CA THR A 221 -3.04 0.88 -22.02
C THR A 221 -3.31 2.37 -21.78
N ALA A 222 -3.89 2.73 -20.63
CA ALA A 222 -4.12 4.12 -20.26
C ALA A 222 -2.81 4.93 -20.19
N GLU A 223 -1.77 4.37 -19.55
CA GLU A 223 -0.43 4.98 -19.48
C GLU A 223 0.13 5.22 -20.89
N LYS A 224 0.10 4.20 -21.76
CA LYS A 224 0.55 4.32 -23.15
C LYS A 224 -0.16 5.45 -23.89
N LEU A 225 -1.49 5.48 -23.83
CA LEU A 225 -2.30 6.51 -24.48
C LEU A 225 -1.97 7.92 -23.95
N ILE A 226 -1.85 8.08 -22.63
CA ILE A 226 -1.46 9.36 -22.01
C ILE A 226 -0.06 9.78 -22.48
N VAL A 227 0.91 8.87 -22.49
CA VAL A 227 2.28 9.13 -22.96
C VAL A 227 2.25 9.60 -24.42
N GLU A 228 1.50 8.94 -25.30
CA GLU A 228 1.36 9.34 -26.70
C GLU A 228 0.75 10.75 -26.84
N GLN A 229 -0.24 11.10 -26.04
CA GLN A 229 -0.81 12.46 -26.05
C GLN A 229 0.18 13.50 -25.54
N CYS A 230 0.90 13.20 -24.45
CA CYS A 230 1.89 14.11 -23.86
C CYS A 230 3.07 14.36 -24.80
N GLN A 231 3.54 13.32 -25.51
CA GLN A 231 4.63 13.42 -26.48
C GLN A 231 4.33 14.40 -27.62
N LYS A 232 3.09 14.41 -28.14
CA LYS A 232 2.67 15.32 -29.22
C LYS A 232 2.86 16.79 -28.86
N ILE A 233 2.67 17.13 -27.59
CA ILE A 233 2.73 18.50 -27.07
C ILE A 233 3.95 18.76 -26.19
N SER A 234 4.87 17.81 -26.06
CA SER A 234 6.10 17.93 -25.25
C SER A 234 5.86 18.18 -23.75
N VAL A 235 4.82 17.55 -23.18
CA VAL A 235 4.53 17.54 -21.72
C VAL A 235 5.09 16.27 -21.09
N SER A 236 5.51 16.34 -19.84
CA SER A 236 5.89 15.14 -19.07
C SER A 236 4.64 14.36 -18.66
N PRO A 237 4.52 13.07 -19.02
CA PRO A 237 3.38 12.26 -18.61
C PRO A 237 3.46 11.89 -17.13
N VAL A 238 2.31 11.51 -16.56
CA VAL A 238 2.24 10.89 -15.24
C VAL A 238 2.61 9.41 -15.36
N SER A 239 3.46 8.93 -14.45
CA SER A 239 3.89 7.52 -14.40
C SER A 239 2.85 6.66 -13.69
N PHE A 240 2.55 5.48 -14.23
CA PHE A 240 1.65 4.50 -13.62
C PHE A 240 2.44 3.37 -12.94
N LYS A 241 3.75 3.54 -12.78
CA LYS A 241 4.66 2.56 -12.18
C LYS A 241 4.17 2.04 -10.82
N PHE A 242 3.75 2.92 -9.93
CA PHE A 242 3.44 2.53 -8.55
C PHE A 242 2.12 1.79 -8.44
N VAL A 243 1.06 2.29 -9.08
CA VAL A 243 -0.25 1.60 -9.10
C VAL A 243 -0.16 0.23 -9.76
N LYS A 244 0.62 0.11 -10.85
CA LYS A 244 0.90 -1.19 -11.46
C LYS A 244 1.72 -2.07 -10.53
N GLY A 245 2.78 -1.54 -9.91
CA GLY A 245 3.58 -2.24 -8.92
C GLY A 245 2.75 -2.82 -7.76
N ASN A 246 1.72 -2.10 -7.27
CA ASN A 246 0.85 -2.66 -6.23
C ASN A 246 0.04 -3.88 -6.72
N ILE A 247 -0.36 -3.92 -7.99
CA ILE A 247 -1.00 -5.11 -8.59
C ILE A 247 0.03 -6.23 -8.74
N GLU A 248 1.26 -5.91 -9.17
CA GLU A 248 2.36 -6.89 -9.29
C GLU A 248 2.65 -7.57 -7.95
N ASP A 249 2.77 -6.79 -6.88
CA ASP A 249 3.01 -7.29 -5.52
C ASP A 249 1.89 -8.22 -5.06
N PHE A 250 0.63 -7.86 -5.32
CA PHE A 250 -0.53 -8.68 -4.99
C PHE A 250 -0.52 -10.01 -5.75
N VAL A 251 -0.26 -9.98 -7.06
CA VAL A 251 -0.14 -11.19 -7.90
C VAL A 251 1.02 -12.06 -7.45
N ASN A 252 2.16 -11.47 -7.12
CA ASN A 252 3.35 -12.18 -6.66
C ASN A 252 3.11 -12.84 -5.30
N ALA A 253 2.34 -12.22 -4.40
CA ALA A 253 1.93 -12.83 -3.14
C ALA A 253 1.02 -14.06 -3.38
N ILE A 254 0.04 -13.98 -4.29
CA ILE A 254 -0.76 -15.15 -4.70
C ILE A 254 0.15 -16.25 -5.26
N LYS A 255 1.09 -15.89 -6.15
CA LYS A 255 2.05 -16.83 -6.74
C LYS A 255 2.90 -17.53 -5.68
N PHE A 256 3.38 -16.80 -4.69
CA PHE A 256 4.15 -17.37 -3.59
C PHE A 256 3.33 -18.37 -2.77
N LEU A 257 2.09 -18.01 -2.43
CA LEU A 257 1.22 -18.81 -1.58
C LEU A 257 0.74 -20.09 -2.27
N VAL A 258 0.28 -19.99 -3.51
CA VAL A 258 -0.44 -21.10 -4.17
C VAL A 258 0.06 -21.42 -5.58
N GLY A 259 1.20 -20.88 -6.01
CA GLY A 259 1.77 -21.14 -7.33
C GLY A 259 1.98 -22.62 -7.66
N GLU A 260 2.26 -23.46 -6.66
CA GLU A 260 2.40 -24.92 -6.81
C GLU A 260 1.10 -25.66 -7.13
N LYS A 261 -0.07 -25.01 -6.96
CA LYS A 261 -1.37 -25.55 -7.37
C LYS A 261 -1.60 -25.42 -8.87
N PHE A 262 -0.80 -24.61 -9.56
CA PHE A 262 -0.89 -24.42 -11.00
C PHE A 262 0.09 -25.35 -11.71
N ALA A 263 -0.40 -26.07 -12.73
CA ALA A 263 0.48 -26.87 -13.60
C ALA A 263 1.46 -25.96 -14.37
N THR A 264 0.98 -24.80 -14.80
CA THR A 264 1.77 -23.71 -15.36
C THR A 264 1.17 -22.41 -14.86
N TRP A 265 2.02 -21.49 -14.42
CA TRP A 265 1.57 -20.20 -13.92
C TRP A 265 0.86 -19.43 -15.05
N PRO A 266 -0.36 -18.90 -14.82
CA PRO A 266 -1.22 -18.42 -15.91
C PRO A 266 -0.82 -17.05 -16.47
N LEU A 267 0.11 -16.33 -15.85
CA LEU A 267 0.52 -14.98 -16.25
C LEU A 267 1.99 -14.94 -16.70
N ASP A 268 2.28 -14.18 -17.74
CA ASP A 268 3.65 -13.96 -18.22
C ASP A 268 4.40 -12.87 -17.41
N SER A 269 5.60 -12.48 -17.88
CA SER A 269 6.41 -11.44 -17.23
C SER A 269 5.82 -10.03 -17.34
N ASN A 270 4.86 -9.80 -18.23
CA ASN A 270 4.14 -8.55 -18.39
C ASN A 270 2.74 -8.61 -17.73
N TYR A 271 2.50 -9.63 -16.90
CA TYR A 271 1.23 -9.86 -16.22
C TYR A 271 0.04 -10.00 -17.20
N ALA A 272 0.30 -10.44 -18.43
CA ALA A 272 -0.73 -10.82 -19.39
C ALA A 272 -1.02 -12.32 -19.27
N THR A 273 -2.22 -12.75 -19.63
CA THR A 273 -2.56 -14.18 -19.69
C THR A 273 -1.62 -14.87 -20.66
N ALA A 274 -0.88 -15.88 -20.18
CA ALA A 274 -0.01 -16.68 -21.02
C ALA A 274 -0.87 -17.39 -22.07
N ALA A 275 -0.51 -17.27 -23.35
CA ALA A 275 -1.11 -18.08 -24.38
C ALA A 275 -0.92 -19.57 -24.00
N PRO A 276 -1.93 -20.43 -24.16
CA PRO A 276 -1.71 -21.86 -24.03
C PRO A 276 -0.60 -22.22 -25.00
N ASP A 277 0.47 -22.87 -24.51
CA ASP A 277 1.52 -23.42 -25.36
C ASP A 277 0.87 -24.17 -26.53
N GLU A 278 1.05 -23.71 -27.76
CA GLU A 278 0.70 -24.45 -28.98
C GLU A 278 1.52 -25.75 -29.15
N ALA A 279 2.23 -26.18 -28.11
CA ALA A 279 3.04 -27.39 -28.06
C ALA A 279 2.31 -28.54 -27.38
N SER A 280 1.08 -28.86 -27.80
CA SER A 280 0.42 -30.17 -27.59
C SER A 280 -0.90 -30.28 -28.38
N ALA A 281 -0.91 -29.87 -29.66
CA ALA A 281 -1.93 -30.38 -30.57
C ALA A 281 -1.51 -31.80 -31.01
N PRO A 282 -2.31 -32.85 -30.77
CA PRO A 282 -2.02 -34.15 -31.35
C PRO A 282 -2.14 -34.02 -32.87
N GLU A 283 -1.05 -34.30 -33.59
CA GLU A 283 -1.09 -34.47 -35.03
C GLU A 283 -2.13 -35.54 -35.36
N LEU A 284 -3.26 -35.11 -35.90
CA LEU A 284 -4.28 -35.98 -36.47
C LEU A 284 -3.73 -36.57 -37.76
N ASP A 285 -3.14 -37.74 -37.60
CA ASP A 285 -2.72 -38.68 -38.64
C ASP A 285 -3.83 -38.82 -39.71
N SER A 286 -3.61 -38.15 -40.85
CA SER A 286 -4.51 -38.17 -42.00
C SER A 286 -3.88 -38.99 -43.12
N ASN A 287 -3.82 -40.31 -42.92
CA ASN A 287 -3.45 -41.29 -43.93
C ASN A 287 -4.56 -42.33 -44.11
N ASN A 288 -5.58 -42.04 -44.92
CA ASN A 288 -6.13 -43.03 -45.86
C ASN A 288 -7.14 -42.43 -46.85
N ALA A 289 -6.82 -42.52 -48.15
CA ALA A 289 -7.69 -42.98 -49.26
C ALA A 289 -7.26 -42.35 -50.59
N GLY A 290 -6.66 -43.15 -51.49
CA GLY A 290 -6.58 -42.84 -52.94
C GLY A 290 -7.86 -43.30 -53.68
N PRO A 291 -7.85 -43.47 -55.04
CA PRO A 291 -6.78 -43.15 -56.00
C PRO A 291 -7.25 -42.55 -57.36
N SER A 292 -6.25 -42.18 -58.19
CA SER A 292 -6.22 -42.17 -59.68
C SER A 292 -6.75 -40.96 -60.48
N THR A 293 -5.89 -40.30 -61.27
CA THR A 293 -5.77 -40.47 -62.75
C THR A 293 -4.81 -39.44 -63.41
N GLN A 294 -3.73 -39.97 -64.03
CA GLN A 294 -2.94 -39.54 -65.22
C GLN A 294 -2.43 -38.08 -65.33
N ALA A 295 -1.12 -37.75 -65.40
CA ALA A 295 0.05 -38.20 -66.18
C ALA A 295 0.40 -37.26 -67.36
N GLN A 296 1.54 -36.56 -67.28
CA GLN A 296 2.59 -36.38 -68.32
C GLN A 296 3.64 -35.32 -67.89
N THR A 297 4.87 -35.74 -67.51
CA THR A 297 6.18 -35.63 -68.25
C THR A 297 6.80 -34.21 -68.23
N GLN A 298 8.05 -33.96 -67.80
CA GLN A 298 9.32 -34.58 -68.21
C GLN A 298 10.49 -34.31 -67.23
N ASN A 299 11.45 -35.24 -67.23
CA ASN A 299 12.71 -35.37 -66.48
C ASN A 299 13.76 -34.25 -66.67
N ASP A 300 14.67 -34.07 -65.70
CA ASP A 300 16.10 -34.40 -65.94
C ASP A 300 16.90 -34.72 -64.65
N PHE A 301 17.88 -35.61 -64.81
CA PHE A 301 18.70 -36.32 -63.80
C PHE A 301 19.97 -35.56 -63.39
N SER A 302 20.45 -35.73 -62.14
CA SER A 302 21.82 -36.24 -61.80
C SER A 302 22.15 -36.14 -60.29
N ALA A 303 22.76 -37.21 -59.76
CA ALA A 303 23.44 -37.34 -58.45
C ALA A 303 24.89 -37.89 -58.73
N PRO A 304 25.81 -38.23 -57.78
CA PRO A 304 25.72 -38.31 -56.30
C PRO A 304 27.03 -38.02 -55.46
N VAL A 305 26.96 -38.27 -54.12
CA VAL A 305 27.99 -38.59 -53.05
C VAL A 305 29.05 -37.53 -52.64
N GLN A 306 29.58 -37.36 -51.39
CA GLN A 306 29.91 -38.27 -50.26
C GLN A 306 30.37 -37.48 -48.97
N HIS A 307 30.23 -38.06 -47.76
CA HIS A 307 30.81 -37.62 -46.46
C HIS A 307 32.29 -38.09 -46.29
N PRO A 308 33.11 -37.56 -45.34
CA PRO A 308 33.26 -38.23 -44.02
C PRO A 308 33.64 -37.34 -42.80
N SER A 309 33.56 -37.96 -41.62
CA SER A 309 33.81 -37.45 -40.25
C SER A 309 35.22 -37.79 -39.69
N THR A 310 35.47 -37.40 -38.42
CA THR A 310 36.57 -37.74 -37.44
C THR A 310 37.88 -36.93 -37.50
N SER A 311 38.59 -36.55 -36.42
CA SER A 311 38.69 -36.97 -34.99
C SER A 311 39.61 -36.03 -34.15
N SER A 312 39.67 -36.26 -32.81
CA SER A 312 40.83 -36.16 -31.86
C SER A 312 40.57 -35.26 -30.62
N SER A 313 41.06 -35.46 -29.38
CA SER A 313 41.52 -36.56 -28.51
C SER A 313 41.97 -35.91 -27.17
N THR A 314 41.78 -36.56 -26.01
CA THR A 314 42.30 -36.16 -24.66
C THR A 314 43.71 -36.70 -24.37
N PRO A 315 44.48 -36.09 -23.42
CA PRO A 315 44.77 -36.73 -22.09
C PRO A 315 44.94 -35.71 -20.90
N VAL A 316 44.41 -35.90 -19.67
CA VAL A 316 44.85 -36.62 -18.42
C VAL A 316 45.88 -35.91 -17.48
N VAL A 317 45.43 -35.58 -16.24
CA VAL A 317 46.11 -35.45 -14.87
C VAL A 317 46.95 -34.16 -14.59
N ASN A 318 46.85 -33.39 -13.48
CA ASN A 318 46.72 -33.63 -12.01
C ASN A 318 46.14 -32.37 -11.27
N PRO A 319 45.72 -32.45 -9.98
CA PRO A 319 45.14 -31.33 -9.23
C PRO A 319 46.21 -30.53 -8.49
N THR A 320 46.19 -29.20 -8.63
CA THR A 320 46.98 -28.31 -7.77
C THR A 320 46.09 -27.18 -7.28
N GLN A 321 46.14 -27.00 -5.97
CA GLN A 321 45.44 -26.02 -5.16
C GLN A 321 45.52 -24.63 -5.76
N ASN A 322 44.37 -24.00 -5.98
CA ASN A 322 44.22 -22.55 -5.84
C ASN A 322 42.86 -22.30 -5.22
N SER A 323 42.84 -22.40 -3.90
CA SER A 323 41.80 -21.86 -3.04
C SER A 323 41.85 -20.33 -3.15
N SER A 324 41.20 -19.76 -4.17
CA SER A 324 40.70 -18.39 -4.05
C SER A 324 39.44 -18.49 -3.21
N ALA A 325 39.64 -18.51 -1.89
CA ALA A 325 38.59 -18.25 -0.93
C ALA A 325 38.00 -16.88 -1.28
N LEU A 326 36.84 -16.87 -1.93
CA LEU A 326 35.95 -15.73 -1.87
C LEU A 326 35.50 -15.68 -0.42
N LEU A 327 36.23 -14.90 0.39
CA LEU A 327 35.79 -14.53 1.71
C LEU A 327 34.51 -13.71 1.51
N THR A 328 33.35 -14.37 1.54
CA THR A 328 32.18 -13.75 2.13
C THR A 328 32.61 -13.39 3.54
N GLN A 329 33.05 -12.15 3.73
CA GLN A 329 33.26 -11.60 5.05
C GLN A 329 31.90 -11.60 5.72
N GLU A 330 31.59 -12.67 6.45
CA GLU A 330 30.52 -12.65 7.43
C GLU A 330 30.77 -11.46 8.33
N ILE A 331 29.78 -10.59 8.41
CA ILE A 331 29.82 -9.43 9.28
C ILE A 331 29.63 -9.97 10.70
N SER A 332 30.74 -10.23 11.41
CA SER A 332 30.72 -10.86 12.73
C SER A 332 30.60 -9.86 13.89
N GLY A 333 30.31 -8.58 13.61
CA GLY A 333 30.13 -7.58 14.66
C GLY A 333 29.70 -6.20 14.18
N ARG A 334 29.14 -5.41 15.10
CA ARG A 334 28.63 -4.04 14.87
C ARG A 334 29.68 -3.11 14.27
N ASP A 335 30.90 -3.14 14.79
CA ASP A 335 31.98 -2.28 14.30
C ASP A 335 32.44 -2.66 12.89
N GLN A 336 32.43 -3.96 12.57
CA GLN A 336 32.76 -4.44 11.23
C GLN A 336 31.67 -4.01 10.23
N ALA A 337 30.40 -4.05 10.62
CA ALA A 337 29.29 -3.55 9.81
C ALA A 337 29.44 -2.06 9.49
N PHE A 338 29.80 -1.25 10.49
CA PHE A 338 30.03 0.19 10.29
C PHE A 338 31.28 0.49 9.46
N GLN A 339 32.31 -0.35 9.53
CA GLN A 339 33.49 -0.23 8.65
C GLN A 339 33.12 -0.49 7.19
N GLU A 340 32.27 -1.48 6.90
CA GLU A 340 31.76 -1.71 5.53
C GLU A 340 30.88 -0.55 5.05
N LEU A 341 29.99 -0.04 5.89
CA LEU A 341 29.19 1.15 5.58
C LEU A 341 30.07 2.37 5.30
N ARG A 342 31.19 2.54 6.01
CA ARG A 342 32.14 3.62 5.75
C ARG A 342 32.85 3.46 4.40
N LYS A 343 33.23 2.24 4.01
CA LYS A 343 33.80 1.99 2.67
C LYS A 343 32.81 2.36 1.56
N ILE A 344 31.53 2.05 1.75
CA ILE A 344 30.45 2.42 0.82
C ILE A 344 30.26 3.95 0.78
N SER A 345 30.26 4.61 1.95
CA SER A 345 30.20 6.06 2.07
C SER A 345 31.35 6.75 1.32
N ASP A 346 32.59 6.28 1.50
CA ASP A 346 33.79 6.80 0.83
C ASP A 346 33.73 6.61 -0.69
N TYR A 347 33.15 5.50 -1.15
CA TYR A 347 32.89 5.27 -2.57
C TYR A 347 31.92 6.31 -3.15
N PHE A 348 30.75 6.52 -2.52
CA PHE A 348 29.79 7.53 -3.00
C PHE A 348 30.36 8.95 -2.94
N LYS A 349 31.19 9.26 -1.95
CA LYS A 349 31.85 10.56 -1.84
C LYS A 349 32.83 10.83 -2.99
N GLN A 350 33.44 9.78 -3.56
CA GLN A 350 34.34 9.87 -4.71
C GLN A 350 33.60 9.82 -6.04
N ALA A 351 32.60 8.93 -6.17
CA ALA A 351 31.85 8.71 -7.40
C ALA A 351 30.79 9.81 -7.65
N GLU A 352 30.13 10.27 -6.59
CA GLU A 352 29.02 11.23 -6.64
C GLU A 352 29.11 12.26 -5.48
N PRO A 353 30.03 13.24 -5.53
CA PRO A 353 30.28 14.16 -4.41
C PRO A 353 29.07 15.01 -3.96
N HIS A 354 28.07 15.16 -4.83
CA HIS A 354 26.83 15.90 -4.55
C HIS A 354 25.66 14.99 -4.16
N SER A 355 25.87 13.67 -4.11
CA SER A 355 24.85 12.73 -3.66
C SER A 355 24.64 12.86 -2.15
N PRO A 356 23.39 12.97 -1.66
CA PRO A 356 23.12 12.99 -0.23
C PRO A 356 23.45 11.65 0.46
N ILE A 357 23.65 10.58 -0.32
CA ILE A 357 23.85 9.21 0.18
C ILE A 357 25.09 9.11 1.08
N SER A 358 26.24 9.68 0.69
CA SER A 358 27.46 9.63 1.52
C SER A 358 27.27 10.31 2.88
N PHE A 359 26.54 11.43 2.91
CA PHE A 359 26.25 12.15 4.15
C PHE A 359 25.27 11.40 5.05
N LEU A 360 24.27 10.75 4.45
CA LEU A 360 23.31 9.91 5.18
C LEU A 360 23.97 8.68 5.79
N LEU A 361 24.88 8.03 5.05
CA LEU A 361 25.64 6.87 5.53
C LEU A 361 26.58 7.25 6.68
N GLU A 362 27.33 8.36 6.60
CA GLU A 362 28.14 8.83 7.74
C GLU A 362 27.27 9.20 8.95
N ARG A 363 26.09 9.81 8.72
CA ARG A 363 25.16 10.13 9.80
C ARG A 363 24.64 8.85 10.48
N ALA A 364 24.29 7.82 9.71
CA ALA A 364 23.85 6.54 10.23
C ALA A 364 24.94 5.84 11.06
N ILE A 365 26.19 5.86 10.59
CA ILE A 365 27.34 5.33 11.34
C ILE A 365 27.48 6.09 12.67
N ARG A 366 27.44 7.42 12.64
CA ARG A 366 27.58 8.26 13.84
C ARG A 366 26.47 8.03 14.86
N TRP A 367 25.21 8.00 14.42
CA TRP A 367 24.07 7.64 15.27
C TRP A 367 24.18 6.23 15.83
N GLY A 368 24.77 5.32 15.07
CA GLY A 368 25.14 3.98 15.51
C GLY A 368 26.18 3.93 16.66
N TYR A 369 26.84 5.03 17.02
CA TYR A 369 27.73 5.06 18.19
C TYR A 369 27.16 5.87 19.36
N LEU A 370 26.04 6.55 19.18
CA LEU A 370 25.38 7.28 20.26
C LEU A 370 24.57 6.34 21.14
N SER A 371 24.57 6.62 22.44
CA SER A 371 23.55 6.07 23.32
C SER A 371 22.18 6.66 22.96
N LEU A 372 21.11 5.95 23.31
CA LEU A 372 19.75 6.39 23.02
C LEU A 372 19.43 7.81 23.57
N PRO A 373 19.87 8.19 24.79
CA PRO A 373 19.71 9.56 25.27
C PRO A 373 20.42 10.61 24.41
N GLU A 374 21.66 10.34 24.00
CA GLU A 374 22.45 11.26 23.15
C GLU A 374 21.84 11.39 21.75
N LEU A 375 21.32 10.29 21.20
CA LEU A 375 20.61 10.30 19.91
C LEU A 375 19.33 11.13 19.98
N LEU A 376 18.54 10.97 21.05
CA LEU A 376 17.31 11.72 21.25
C LEU A 376 17.59 13.22 21.43
N GLU A 377 18.61 13.58 22.19
CA GLU A 377 19.04 14.98 22.35
C GLU A 377 19.42 15.61 21.00
N GLU A 378 20.11 14.85 20.14
CA GLU A 378 20.49 15.35 18.83
C GLU A 378 19.31 15.43 17.84
N MET A 379 18.39 14.46 17.86
CA MET A 379 17.23 14.45 16.96
C MET A 379 16.19 15.52 17.32
N VAL A 380 15.97 15.76 18.61
CA VAL A 380 14.99 16.73 19.14
C VAL A 380 15.57 18.15 19.16
N GLY A 381 16.90 18.29 19.14
CA GLY A 381 17.57 19.59 19.11
C GLY A 381 17.34 20.42 20.38
N LYS A 382 17.27 21.74 20.27
CA LYS A 382 17.12 22.66 21.44
C LYS A 382 15.74 22.62 22.10
N ASP A 383 14.85 21.73 21.70
CA ASP A 383 13.49 21.64 22.23
C ASP A 383 13.46 20.80 23.52
N THR A 384 14.04 21.37 24.58
CA THR A 384 14.26 20.71 25.87
C THR A 384 12.96 20.20 26.52
N GLN A 385 11.81 20.79 26.17
CA GLN A 385 10.50 20.38 26.71
C GLN A 385 10.01 19.05 26.13
N MET A 386 10.25 18.81 24.84
CA MET A 386 9.87 17.55 24.19
C MET A 386 10.77 16.40 24.69
N LEU A 387 12.07 16.66 24.87
CA LEU A 387 13.01 15.68 25.41
C LEU A 387 12.67 15.29 26.86
N GLN A 388 12.28 16.26 27.70
CA GLN A 388 11.82 16.00 29.07
C GLN A 388 10.54 15.15 29.11
N HIS A 389 9.59 15.43 28.23
CA HIS A 389 8.34 14.66 28.13
C HIS A 389 8.62 13.21 27.67
N ILE A 390 9.50 13.02 26.68
CA ILE A 390 9.90 11.68 26.23
C ILE A 390 10.58 10.92 27.37
N ASN A 391 11.55 11.53 28.06
CA ASN A 391 12.25 10.88 29.17
C ASN A 391 11.31 10.47 30.31
N GLN A 392 10.30 11.30 30.60
CA GLN A 392 9.32 11.03 31.65
C GLN A 392 8.32 9.91 31.27
N LEU A 393 7.99 9.77 29.99
CA LEU A 393 7.13 8.69 29.49
C LEU A 393 7.87 7.36 29.35
N THR A 394 9.17 7.39 29.02
CA THR A 394 9.99 6.19 28.82
C THR A 394 10.70 5.73 30.08
N GLY A 395 10.68 6.52 31.16
CA GLY A 395 11.38 6.21 32.42
C GLY A 395 12.91 6.29 32.30
N MET A 396 13.42 7.03 31.32
CA MET A 396 14.86 7.21 31.05
C MET A 396 15.54 8.18 32.03
N ASP A 397 14.79 8.74 32.97
CA ASP A 397 15.22 9.67 34.00
C ASP A 397 15.79 8.99 35.26
N ASN A 398 15.68 7.67 35.41
CA ASN A 398 16.25 6.89 36.52
C ASN A 398 17.00 5.65 36.02
N LEU A 399 18.31 5.78 35.77
CA LEU A 399 19.20 4.68 35.38
C LEU A 399 19.82 3.94 36.58
N GLU A 400 19.57 4.37 37.82
CA GLU A 400 20.01 3.65 39.01
C GLU A 400 19.15 2.41 39.24
N GLN A 401 19.79 1.25 39.36
CA GLN A 401 19.10 0.01 39.76
C GLN A 401 18.48 0.20 41.14
N THR A 402 17.17 0.01 41.25
CA THR A 402 16.48 -0.06 42.54
C THR A 402 17.08 -1.20 43.35
N GLU A 403 17.64 -0.92 44.53
CA GLU A 403 18.09 -1.98 45.44
C GLU A 403 16.89 -2.83 45.86
N LEU A 404 16.85 -4.08 45.38
CA LEU A 404 15.85 -5.05 45.78
C LEU A 404 16.25 -5.61 47.16
N GLY A 405 15.39 -5.42 48.16
CA GLY A 405 15.59 -5.97 49.50
C GLY A 405 15.77 -7.49 49.48
N SER A 406 16.77 -7.98 50.21
CA SER A 406 17.08 -9.41 50.30
C SER A 406 15.87 -10.24 50.76
N VAL A 407 15.48 -11.22 49.96
CA VAL A 407 14.40 -12.17 50.29
C VAL A 407 14.88 -13.06 51.44
N GLN A 408 14.38 -12.81 52.65
CA GLN A 408 14.51 -13.71 53.81
C GLN A 408 13.67 -14.97 53.57
N VAL A 409 14.30 -15.99 53.00
CA VAL A 409 13.73 -17.33 52.82
C VAL A 409 13.34 -17.90 54.19
N HIS A 410 12.04 -17.96 54.47
CA HIS A 410 11.51 -18.64 55.65
C HIS A 410 11.51 -20.16 55.44
N THR A 411 12.56 -20.83 55.93
CA THR A 411 12.51 -22.27 56.22
C THR A 411 12.16 -22.49 57.69
N LYS A 412 11.02 -23.11 57.97
CA LYS A 412 10.74 -23.85 59.22
C LYS A 412 10.75 -25.35 58.88
N PRO A 413 10.88 -26.31 59.84
CA PRO A 413 10.94 -26.20 61.31
C PRO A 413 12.05 -27.05 61.98
N ASN A 414 12.38 -26.82 63.26
CA ASN A 414 12.20 -27.84 64.33
C ASN A 414 12.55 -27.35 65.77
N THR A 415 11.83 -27.94 66.73
CA THR A 415 12.13 -28.18 68.16
C THR A 415 12.31 -27.02 69.17
N SER A 416 11.25 -26.85 69.97
CA SER A 416 11.18 -26.82 71.45
C SER A 416 12.38 -26.34 72.27
N PHE A 417 12.15 -25.34 73.15
CA PHE A 417 12.44 -25.40 74.60
C PHE A 417 11.71 -24.26 75.35
N THR A 418 11.47 -24.50 76.63
CA THR A 418 10.41 -23.94 77.47
C THR A 418 10.92 -22.87 78.46
N THR A 419 10.03 -21.95 78.85
CA THR A 419 9.86 -21.32 80.20
C THR A 419 10.66 -20.05 80.60
N ILE A 420 9.98 -18.95 80.96
CA ILE A 420 9.74 -18.42 82.35
C ILE A 420 9.30 -16.92 82.40
N LYS A 421 8.20 -16.66 83.15
CA LYS A 421 7.71 -15.49 83.94
C LYS A 421 7.70 -14.07 83.35
N ALA A 422 6.63 -13.26 83.37
CA ALA A 422 5.55 -12.91 84.33
C ALA A 422 5.88 -11.77 85.32
N SER A 423 5.18 -10.64 85.17
CA SER A 423 4.68 -9.68 86.19
C SER A 423 4.13 -8.43 85.45
N SER A 424 2.81 -8.21 85.31
CA SER A 424 1.83 -7.62 86.26
C SER A 424 2.04 -6.13 86.54
N ASP A 425 1.14 -5.25 86.07
CA ASP A 425 0.40 -4.28 86.91
C ASP A 425 -0.71 -3.49 86.17
N SER A 426 -1.96 -3.76 86.58
CA SER A 426 -2.94 -2.85 87.21
C SER A 426 -3.46 -1.54 86.55
N ASN A 427 -4.77 -1.57 86.23
CA ASN A 427 -5.85 -0.54 86.39
C ASN A 427 -5.74 0.82 85.65
N ASN A 428 -6.79 1.46 85.10
CA ASN A 428 -8.17 1.63 85.57
C ASN A 428 -9.10 2.21 84.45
N LEU A 429 -10.43 2.04 84.59
CA LEU A 429 -11.51 2.45 83.67
C LEU A 429 -12.04 3.90 83.87
N ASN A 430 -12.47 4.57 82.78
CA ASN A 430 -13.82 5.17 82.53
C ASN A 430 -13.80 6.05 81.24
N SER A 431 -14.54 5.74 80.16
CA SER A 431 -15.91 6.18 79.74
C SER A 431 -16.06 7.72 79.52
N ALA A 432 -16.66 8.31 78.48
CA ALA A 432 -17.65 7.98 77.42
C ALA A 432 -17.32 8.84 76.14
N THR A 433 -17.91 8.75 74.93
CA THR A 433 -19.33 8.86 74.47
C THR A 433 -19.30 8.66 72.92
N ALA A 434 -20.05 7.71 72.31
CA ALA A 434 -21.28 7.85 71.50
C ALA A 434 -21.23 8.90 70.34
N THR A 435 -21.72 8.74 69.11
CA THR A 435 -22.54 7.75 68.38
C THR A 435 -22.66 8.25 66.91
N ALA A 436 -22.51 7.36 65.91
CA ALA A 436 -23.51 6.94 64.90
C ALA A 436 -23.91 7.90 63.75
N SER A 437 -23.82 7.36 62.53
CA SER A 437 -24.32 7.86 61.23
C SER A 437 -25.86 7.91 61.14
N PRO A 438 -26.43 8.46 60.05
CA PRO A 438 -27.00 7.54 59.04
C PRO A 438 -26.99 8.02 57.56
N ASP A 439 -27.23 7.05 56.68
CA ASP A 439 -27.52 7.13 55.23
C ASP A 439 -28.84 7.85 54.88
N SER A 440 -28.97 8.34 53.63
CA SER A 440 -30.04 7.95 52.67
C SER A 440 -30.03 8.77 51.36
N ALA A 441 -30.45 8.09 50.29
CA ALA A 441 -30.42 8.45 48.86
C ALA A 441 -31.46 9.48 48.37
N SER A 442 -31.22 10.09 47.20
CA SER A 442 -32.07 10.00 45.98
C SER A 442 -31.92 11.18 44.99
N ASN A 443 -31.90 10.81 43.70
CA ASN A 443 -32.42 11.47 42.48
C ASN A 443 -32.14 12.95 42.15
N ASN A 444 -31.73 13.20 40.91
CA ASN A 444 -31.92 14.49 40.25
C ASN A 444 -32.29 14.34 38.77
N THR A 445 -33.27 15.15 38.35
CA THR A 445 -33.81 15.30 36.99
C THR A 445 -33.87 16.80 36.66
N THR A 446 -33.21 17.23 35.57
CA THR A 446 -33.48 18.42 34.68
C THR A 446 -33.63 19.85 35.30
N PRO A 447 -33.72 20.96 34.53
CA PRO A 447 -33.35 21.29 33.14
C PRO A 447 -32.59 22.66 32.99
N ALA A 448 -32.44 23.08 31.73
CA ALA A 448 -31.79 24.28 31.14
C ALA A 448 -32.20 25.67 31.68
N ASN A 449 -31.32 26.67 31.48
CA ASN A 449 -31.74 28.03 31.12
C ASN A 449 -30.66 28.88 30.41
N THR A 450 -31.11 29.71 29.49
CA THR A 450 -30.38 30.62 28.59
C THR A 450 -30.17 32.00 29.23
N GLN A 451 -29.05 32.70 28.96
CA GLN A 451 -29.03 34.16 28.83
C GLN A 451 -27.74 34.73 28.23
N THR A 452 -27.92 35.63 27.27
CA THR A 452 -26.99 36.52 26.57
C THR A 452 -26.51 37.70 27.41
N ASN A 453 -25.28 38.19 27.18
CA ASN A 453 -24.94 39.62 27.20
C ASN A 453 -23.60 39.94 26.49
N THR A 454 -23.64 41.00 25.69
CA THR A 454 -22.60 41.82 25.03
C THR A 454 -21.65 42.43 26.10
N GLU A 455 -20.35 42.70 25.91
CA GLU A 455 -19.74 43.76 25.09
C GLU A 455 -18.18 43.81 25.26
N THR A 456 -17.47 44.26 24.20
CA THR A 456 -16.15 44.95 24.13
C THR A 456 -14.76 44.24 24.26
N GLN A 457 -13.96 44.41 23.19
CA GLN A 457 -12.52 44.13 22.87
C GLN A 457 -11.48 44.95 23.71
N PRO A 458 -10.11 44.80 23.62
CA PRO A 458 -9.29 44.30 22.49
C PRO A 458 -7.99 43.45 22.79
N SER A 459 -7.49 42.84 21.70
CA SER A 459 -6.09 42.48 21.32
C SER A 459 -5.17 41.72 22.30
N GLN A 460 -4.68 40.55 21.88
CA GLN A 460 -3.29 40.34 21.43
C GLN A 460 -3.12 38.94 20.82
N ALA A 461 -2.17 38.84 19.89
CA ALA A 461 -1.98 37.78 18.93
C ALA A 461 -1.27 36.53 19.49
N SER A 462 -1.71 35.36 19.07
CA SER A 462 -0.88 34.17 18.89
C SER A 462 -1.43 33.35 17.73
N GLY A 463 -0.81 33.54 16.55
CA GLY A 463 -1.13 32.79 15.35
C GLY A 463 -0.61 31.35 15.47
N SER A 464 -1.50 30.37 15.40
CA SER A 464 -1.12 28.99 15.11
C SER A 464 -0.98 28.84 13.60
N VAL A 465 0.15 28.28 13.19
CA VAL A 465 0.54 28.06 11.80
C VAL A 465 0.21 26.61 11.46
N THR A 466 -0.92 26.37 10.81
CA THR A 466 -1.16 25.17 9.99
C THR A 466 -2.10 25.53 8.85
N ALA A 467 -1.56 26.21 7.85
CA ALA A 467 -2.14 26.32 6.52
C ALA A 467 -0.99 26.14 5.53
N PHE A 468 -0.86 24.93 4.98
CA PHE A 468 -0.11 24.69 3.76
C PHE A 468 -1.06 24.04 2.76
N GLU A 469 -1.40 24.81 1.74
CA GLU A 469 -2.03 24.37 0.49
C GLU A 469 -0.95 23.79 -0.44
N TRP A 470 -1.28 22.69 -1.14
CA TRP A 470 -0.75 22.32 -2.45
C TRP A 470 -1.83 21.62 -3.30
#